data_AF-A0A7V2ZGC8-F1
#
_entry.id   AF-A0A7V2ZGC8-F1
#
_cell.length_a   1.000
_cell.length_b   1.000
_cell.length_c   1.000
_cell.angle_alpha   90.00
_cell.angle_beta   90.00
_cell.angle_gamma   90.00
#
_symmetry.space_group_name_H-M   'P 1'
#
loop_
_entity.id
_entity.type
_entity.pdbx_description
1 polymer ?
#
loop_
_entity_poly.entity_id
_entity_poly.type
_entity_poly.pdbx_seq_one_letter_code
_entity_poly.pdbx_strand_id
1 'polypeptide(L)'
;WRLGTAIQYPYVGMGTNLNDNGVYDISEYDGVSFRFKGNRAYQFMLRMPTDGTVNGWASYRVQFSSSAEWVEKIFLWKDFSLPSWSPNKEEDYPLDLTQINTINFQPAEGTSAGTEGEIWIDDIYLIKLSVSQPSLPTTTYFTLKVTIQPESAGVVNPSSGTFLAGSTITLLAEAFENYRFVKWQGDVDSTENPLNLLMNSNKDIVAVFEVISSTEISKSTQIKEKYLLSIDGNSVNDVITFEDDVESLEIFNVKGKLIKKISFPKSFDGRDLTSGLYYYKIKLKTKEVKTGIIIITK
;
A
#
# COMPACT_ATOMS: atom_id res chain seq x y z
N TRP A 1 -21.37 -25.86 -5.28
CA TRP A 1 -21.42 -27.17 -5.97
C TRP A 1 -21.61 -28.27 -4.93
N ARG A 2 -22.56 -29.19 -5.13
CA ARG A 2 -22.85 -30.30 -4.19
C ARG A 2 -21.71 -31.32 -4.20
N LEU A 3 -21.26 -31.72 -3.01
CA LEU A 3 -20.15 -32.65 -2.80
C LEU A 3 -20.61 -34.10 -2.90
N GLY A 4 -19.97 -34.87 -3.78
CA GLY A 4 -20.02 -36.33 -3.79
C GLY A 4 -19.06 -36.92 -2.76
N THR A 5 -19.34 -38.16 -2.32
CA THR A 5 -18.77 -38.82 -1.13
C THR A 5 -17.35 -39.40 -1.29
N ALA A 6 -16.54 -38.89 -2.22
CA ALA A 6 -15.12 -39.23 -2.26
C ALA A 6 -14.33 -38.18 -1.48
N ILE A 7 -13.40 -38.60 -0.61
CA ILE A 7 -12.41 -37.73 0.03
C ILE A 7 -11.43 -37.24 -1.05
N GLN A 8 -11.92 -36.42 -1.97
CA GLN A 8 -11.12 -35.70 -2.95
C GLN A 8 -10.89 -34.32 -2.35
N TYR A 9 -9.65 -34.09 -1.92
CA TYR A 9 -9.09 -32.80 -1.52
C TYR A 9 -9.56 -31.69 -2.46
N PRO A 10 -10.59 -30.89 -2.10
CA PRO A 10 -11.09 -29.89 -3.02
C PRO A 10 -10.11 -28.72 -3.01
N TYR A 11 -9.49 -28.47 -4.16
CA TYR A 11 -8.74 -27.25 -4.42
C TYR A 11 -9.64 -26.28 -5.17
N VAL A 12 -9.60 -25.00 -4.79
CA VAL A 12 -10.21 -23.93 -5.57
C VAL A 12 -9.10 -23.29 -6.39
N GLY A 13 -9.29 -23.27 -7.71
CA GLY A 13 -8.45 -22.52 -8.63
C GLY A 13 -9.20 -21.33 -9.18
N MET A 14 -8.45 -20.28 -9.50
CA MET A 14 -8.95 -19.16 -10.30
C MET A 14 -8.24 -19.20 -11.64
N GLY A 15 -8.99 -19.08 -12.72
CA GLY A 15 -8.45 -19.14 -14.06
C GLY A 15 -9.47 -18.63 -15.04
N THR A 16 -9.00 -18.37 -16.26
CA THR A 16 -9.87 -18.01 -17.38
C THR A 16 -9.66 -19.01 -18.51
N ASN A 17 -10.76 -19.39 -19.14
CA ASN A 17 -10.68 -19.92 -20.49
C ASN A 17 -10.30 -18.77 -21.41
N LEU A 18 -9.38 -19.01 -22.32
CA LEU A 18 -8.90 -17.97 -23.22
C LEU A 18 -9.89 -17.72 -24.38
N ASN A 19 -10.80 -18.66 -24.69
CA ASN A 19 -11.97 -18.47 -25.56
C ASN A 19 -13.03 -19.60 -25.41
N ASP A 20 -14.16 -19.46 -26.13
CA ASP A 20 -15.25 -20.46 -26.22
C ASP A 20 -15.03 -21.57 -27.27
N ASN A 21 -14.06 -21.42 -28.19
CA ASN A 21 -13.97 -22.22 -29.44
C ASN A 21 -12.59 -22.86 -29.74
N GLY A 22 -11.70 -22.98 -28.76
CA GLY A 22 -10.45 -23.73 -28.90
C GLY A 22 -9.23 -22.82 -29.00
N VAL A 23 -8.27 -23.14 -28.12
CA VAL A 23 -6.84 -22.79 -28.12
C VAL A 23 -6.38 -21.37 -28.46
N TYR A 24 -5.33 -20.96 -27.74
CA TYR A 24 -4.58 -19.74 -27.95
C TYR A 24 -3.13 -20.10 -28.24
N ASP A 25 -2.57 -19.44 -29.24
CA ASP A 25 -1.17 -19.57 -29.60
C ASP A 25 -0.35 -18.54 -28.83
N ILE A 26 0.42 -19.00 -27.84
CA ILE A 26 1.41 -18.19 -27.11
C ILE A 26 2.85 -18.55 -27.50
N SER A 27 3.06 -19.29 -28.60
CA SER A 27 4.38 -19.78 -29.01
C SER A 27 5.34 -18.66 -29.43
N GLU A 28 4.83 -17.48 -29.77
CA GLU A 28 5.66 -16.31 -30.08
C GLU A 28 6.25 -15.60 -28.84
N TYR A 29 5.82 -16.01 -27.65
CA TYR A 29 6.29 -15.52 -26.36
C TYR A 29 7.21 -16.55 -25.72
N ASP A 30 8.05 -16.11 -24.80
CA ASP A 30 9.03 -16.91 -24.08
C ASP A 30 8.58 -17.27 -22.65
N GLY A 31 7.59 -16.55 -22.11
CA GLY A 31 7.14 -16.74 -20.74
C GLY A 31 5.95 -15.87 -20.33
N VAL A 32 5.70 -15.86 -19.02
CA VAL A 32 4.66 -15.05 -18.36
C VAL A 32 5.28 -14.24 -17.22
N SER A 33 4.86 -12.98 -17.07
CA SER A 33 5.07 -12.17 -15.88
C SER A 33 3.73 -11.93 -15.18
N PHE A 34 3.73 -11.86 -13.86
CA PHE A 34 2.62 -11.35 -13.08
C PHE A 34 3.10 -10.83 -11.72
N ARG A 35 2.35 -9.90 -11.14
CA ARG A 35 2.54 -9.50 -9.73
C ARG A 35 1.59 -10.29 -8.85
N PHE A 36 2.07 -10.71 -7.69
CA PHE A 36 1.23 -11.38 -6.71
C PHE A 36 1.58 -11.01 -5.27
N LYS A 37 0.61 -11.22 -4.38
CA LYS A 37 0.81 -11.42 -2.94
C LYS A 37 -0.10 -12.56 -2.49
N GLY A 38 0.29 -13.33 -1.48
CA GLY A 38 -0.52 -14.41 -0.97
C GLY A 38 0.14 -15.20 0.16
N ASN A 39 -0.68 -15.85 0.98
CA ASN A 39 -0.26 -16.45 2.24
C ASN A 39 0.10 -17.96 2.14
N ARG A 40 0.15 -18.52 0.93
CA ARG A 40 0.50 -19.93 0.68
C ARG A 40 1.46 -20.04 -0.49
N ALA A 41 2.06 -21.22 -0.66
CA ALA A 41 2.65 -21.56 -1.94
C ALA A 41 1.52 -21.79 -2.96
N TYR A 42 1.72 -21.29 -4.17
CA TYR A 42 0.78 -21.40 -5.28
C TYR A 42 1.50 -21.96 -6.51
N GLN A 43 0.71 -22.31 -7.51
CA GLN A 43 1.20 -22.76 -8.80
C GLN A 43 0.43 -22.04 -9.91
N PHE A 44 1.17 -21.66 -10.94
CA PHE A 44 0.62 -21.16 -12.19
C PHE A 44 0.66 -22.31 -13.19
N MET A 45 -0.45 -22.54 -13.88
CA MET A 45 -0.63 -23.68 -14.76
C MET A 45 -1.11 -23.24 -16.13
N LEU A 46 -0.63 -24.00 -17.11
CA LEU A 46 -1.08 -23.98 -18.49
C LEU A 46 -1.77 -25.31 -18.77
N ARG A 47 -2.95 -25.23 -19.39
CA ARG A 47 -3.68 -26.40 -19.86
C ARG A 47 -3.81 -26.36 -21.39
N MET A 48 -3.70 -27.54 -21.98
CA MET A 48 -3.98 -27.79 -23.40
C MET A 48 -5.33 -28.52 -23.52
N PRO A 49 -6.03 -28.44 -24.66
CA PRO A 49 -7.21 -29.23 -24.93
C PRO A 49 -6.92 -30.70 -24.68
N THR A 50 -7.84 -31.34 -23.98
CA THR A 50 -7.93 -32.80 -24.00
C THR A 50 -8.51 -33.18 -25.35
N ASP A 51 -7.67 -33.44 -26.34
CA ASP A 51 -8.02 -34.10 -27.61
C ASP A 51 -8.44 -35.57 -27.42
N GLY A 52 -8.57 -36.03 -26.17
CA GLY A 52 -8.82 -37.41 -25.79
C GLY A 52 -7.55 -38.23 -25.57
N THR A 53 -6.34 -37.66 -25.73
CA THR A 53 -5.06 -38.38 -25.52
C THR A 53 -4.35 -38.05 -24.20
N VAL A 54 -4.63 -36.88 -23.59
CA VAL A 54 -4.13 -36.55 -22.25
C VAL A 54 -4.94 -37.31 -21.19
N ASN A 55 -4.48 -38.51 -20.85
CA ASN A 55 -5.01 -39.24 -19.70
C ASN A 55 -4.57 -38.54 -18.41
N GLY A 56 -5.47 -38.39 -17.44
CA GLY A 56 -5.14 -37.79 -16.14
C GLY A 56 -5.09 -36.26 -16.19
N TRP A 57 -5.76 -35.63 -15.24
CA TRP A 57 -6.03 -34.21 -15.09
C TRP A 57 -4.79 -33.33 -14.81
N ALA A 58 -3.61 -33.77 -15.26
CA ALA A 58 -2.33 -33.08 -15.12
C ALA A 58 -2.30 -31.84 -16.02
N SER A 59 -1.57 -30.82 -15.58
CA SER A 59 -1.34 -29.58 -16.31
C SER A 59 0.12 -29.17 -16.14
N TYR A 60 0.68 -28.57 -17.18
CA TYR A 60 2.01 -27.98 -17.11
C TYR A 60 1.99 -26.84 -16.11
N ARG A 61 2.98 -26.79 -15.22
CA ARG A 61 2.92 -25.87 -14.08
C ARG A 61 4.29 -25.43 -13.59
N VAL A 62 4.29 -24.33 -12.89
CA VAL A 62 5.41 -23.86 -12.07
C VAL A 62 4.91 -23.47 -10.69
N GLN A 63 5.66 -23.81 -9.65
CA GLN A 63 5.32 -23.48 -8.26
C GLN A 63 6.08 -22.26 -7.78
N PHE A 64 5.44 -21.49 -6.90
CA PHE A 64 6.03 -20.33 -6.27
C PHE A 64 5.60 -20.20 -4.81
N SER A 65 6.55 -19.79 -3.97
CA SER A 65 6.35 -19.60 -2.53
C SER A 65 5.42 -18.42 -2.24
N SER A 66 4.89 -18.39 -1.00
CA SER A 66 4.11 -17.26 -0.50
C SER A 66 4.89 -15.95 -0.48
N SER A 67 4.17 -14.83 -0.47
CA SER A 67 4.71 -13.50 -0.24
C SER A 67 3.68 -12.62 0.46
N ALA A 68 4.06 -12.01 1.59
CA ALA A 68 3.22 -11.03 2.27
C ALA A 68 3.15 -9.69 1.50
N GLU A 69 4.21 -9.37 0.75
CA GLU A 69 4.33 -8.17 -0.08
C GLU A 69 4.05 -8.46 -1.54
N TRP A 70 3.70 -7.42 -2.31
CA TRP A 70 3.60 -7.52 -3.76
C TRP A 70 4.97 -7.80 -4.37
N VAL A 71 5.10 -8.92 -5.08
CA VAL A 71 6.33 -9.29 -5.80
C VAL A 71 6.01 -9.66 -7.23
N GLU A 72 6.93 -9.39 -8.14
CA GLU A 72 6.85 -9.84 -9.54
C GLU A 72 7.38 -11.28 -9.66
N LYS A 73 6.70 -12.09 -10.46
CA LYS A 73 7.12 -13.43 -10.85
C LYS A 73 7.22 -13.51 -12.36
N ILE A 74 8.38 -13.97 -12.80
CA ILE A 74 8.68 -14.23 -14.21
C ILE A 74 8.97 -15.71 -14.34
N PHE A 75 8.24 -16.38 -15.23
CA PHE A 75 8.45 -17.79 -15.56
C PHE A 75 8.56 -17.94 -17.07
N LEU A 76 9.61 -18.61 -17.51
CA LEU A 76 9.77 -18.97 -18.91
C LEU A 76 9.02 -20.29 -19.16
N TRP A 77 8.55 -20.51 -20.38
CA TRP A 77 7.81 -21.74 -20.71
C TRP A 77 8.61 -23.01 -20.44
N LYS A 78 9.94 -22.95 -20.56
CA LYS A 78 10.86 -24.05 -20.23
C LYS A 78 10.89 -24.41 -18.74
N ASP A 79 10.41 -23.54 -17.86
CA ASP A 79 10.37 -23.76 -16.41
C ASP A 79 9.12 -24.56 -15.99
N PHE A 80 8.19 -24.79 -16.92
CA PHE A 80 6.96 -25.51 -16.67
C PHE A 80 7.19 -27.01 -16.84
N SER A 81 6.69 -27.78 -15.89
CA SER A 81 6.77 -29.23 -15.92
C SER A 81 5.43 -29.88 -15.59
N LEU A 82 5.27 -31.13 -15.97
CA LEU A 82 4.19 -31.97 -15.47
C LEU A 82 4.44 -32.38 -14.01
N PRO A 83 3.36 -32.66 -13.24
CA PRO A 83 3.48 -33.30 -11.94
C PRO A 83 4.22 -34.63 -12.00
N SER A 84 4.91 -35.00 -10.92
CA SER A 84 5.52 -36.33 -10.78
C SER A 84 4.51 -37.48 -10.79
N TRP A 85 3.27 -37.24 -10.35
CA TRP A 85 2.17 -38.20 -10.43
C TRP A 85 1.48 -38.22 -11.80
N SER A 86 1.87 -37.36 -12.74
CA SER A 86 1.28 -37.34 -14.08
C SER A 86 1.42 -38.72 -14.71
N PRO A 87 0.33 -39.31 -15.21
CA PRO A 87 0.43 -40.56 -15.97
C PRO A 87 1.07 -40.34 -17.34
N ASN A 88 1.13 -39.09 -17.81
CA ASN A 88 1.78 -38.68 -19.03
C ASN A 88 3.19 -38.20 -18.73
N LYS A 89 4.14 -38.58 -19.59
CA LYS A 89 5.51 -38.07 -19.55
C LYS A 89 5.68 -36.92 -20.54
N GLU A 90 6.52 -35.96 -20.19
CA GLU A 90 6.79 -34.77 -21.03
C GLU A 90 7.41 -35.13 -22.38
N GLU A 91 8.17 -36.23 -22.46
CA GLU A 91 8.74 -36.75 -23.71
C GLU A 91 7.67 -37.16 -24.73
N ASP A 92 6.54 -37.69 -24.25
CA ASP A 92 5.43 -38.16 -25.07
C ASP A 92 4.36 -37.07 -25.27
N TYR A 93 4.28 -36.11 -24.34
CA TYR A 93 3.25 -35.06 -24.32
C TYR A 93 3.88 -33.68 -24.03
N PRO A 94 4.74 -33.15 -24.92
CA PRO A 94 5.41 -31.88 -24.71
C PRO A 94 4.42 -30.71 -24.59
N LEU A 95 4.84 -29.63 -23.92
CA LEU A 95 4.06 -28.40 -23.83
C LEU A 95 3.94 -27.75 -25.21
N ASP A 96 2.79 -27.91 -25.85
CA ASP A 96 2.44 -27.25 -27.10
C ASP A 96 1.81 -25.87 -26.84
N LEU A 97 2.64 -24.85 -26.97
CA LEU A 97 2.24 -23.45 -26.76
C LEU A 97 1.28 -22.92 -27.83
N THR A 98 1.11 -23.62 -28.95
CA THR A 98 0.11 -23.26 -29.97
C THR A 98 -1.30 -23.70 -29.57
N GLN A 99 -1.41 -24.55 -28.55
CA GLN A 99 -2.64 -25.22 -28.13
C GLN A 99 -3.05 -24.87 -26.70
N ILE A 100 -2.81 -23.66 -26.19
CA ILE A 100 -3.17 -23.33 -24.78
C ILE A 100 -4.62 -22.93 -24.65
N ASN A 101 -5.42 -23.58 -23.78
CA ASN A 101 -6.84 -23.23 -23.61
C ASN A 101 -7.17 -22.55 -22.27
N THR A 102 -6.39 -22.83 -21.23
CA THR A 102 -6.63 -22.31 -19.88
C THR A 102 -5.33 -21.89 -19.23
N ILE A 103 -5.37 -20.73 -18.58
CA ILE A 103 -4.39 -20.34 -17.56
C ILE A 103 -5.07 -20.38 -16.19
N ASN A 104 -4.39 -20.93 -15.20
CA ASN A 104 -4.96 -21.09 -13.87
C ASN A 104 -3.93 -20.92 -12.76
N PHE A 105 -4.39 -20.32 -11.66
CA PHE A 105 -3.69 -20.24 -10.39
C PHE A 105 -4.38 -21.16 -9.40
N GLN A 106 -3.61 -22.01 -8.72
CA GLN A 106 -4.09 -22.85 -7.63
C GLN A 106 -3.09 -22.87 -6.48
N PRO A 107 -3.50 -23.28 -5.27
CA PRO A 107 -2.55 -23.67 -4.22
C PRO A 107 -1.56 -24.72 -4.76
N ALA A 108 -0.30 -24.60 -4.38
CA ALA A 108 0.73 -25.54 -4.79
C ALA A 108 0.46 -26.94 -4.21
N GLU A 109 0.98 -27.96 -4.90
CA GLU A 109 0.96 -29.33 -4.38
C GLU A 109 1.71 -29.42 -3.04
N GLY A 110 1.23 -30.29 -2.14
CA GLY A 110 1.78 -30.40 -0.79
C GLY A 110 1.26 -29.34 0.20
N THR A 111 0.42 -28.40 -0.24
CA THR A 111 -0.33 -27.54 0.67
C THR A 111 -1.60 -28.26 1.17
N SER A 112 -1.90 -28.12 2.47
CA SER A 112 -3.08 -28.76 3.11
C SER A 112 -4.39 -28.36 2.41
N ALA A 113 -5.04 -29.28 1.71
CA ALA A 113 -6.31 -28.95 1.06
C ALA A 113 -7.39 -28.62 2.10
N GLY A 114 -8.38 -27.81 1.71
CA GLY A 114 -9.46 -27.38 2.61
C GLY A 114 -9.07 -26.32 3.65
N THR A 115 -7.81 -25.88 3.72
CA THR A 115 -7.40 -24.72 4.52
C THR A 115 -7.69 -23.43 3.76
N GLU A 116 -8.14 -22.40 4.49
CA GLU A 116 -8.32 -21.04 3.96
C GLU A 116 -7.01 -20.46 3.42
N GLY A 117 -7.11 -19.56 2.44
CA GLY A 117 -5.96 -18.90 1.83
C GLY A 117 -6.38 -17.74 0.95
N GLU A 118 -5.46 -16.79 0.77
CA GLU A 118 -5.70 -15.56 0.02
C GLU A 118 -4.59 -15.35 -1.01
N ILE A 119 -4.99 -15.10 -2.24
CA ILE A 119 -4.10 -14.74 -3.33
C ILE A 119 -4.65 -13.51 -4.03
N TRP A 120 -3.78 -12.53 -4.26
CA TRP A 120 -4.03 -11.40 -5.12
C TRP A 120 -3.05 -11.47 -6.29
N ILE A 121 -3.57 -11.26 -7.49
CA ILE A 121 -2.80 -11.29 -8.74
C ILE A 121 -3.13 -10.01 -9.48
N ASP A 122 -2.11 -9.40 -10.07
CA ASP A 122 -2.24 -8.22 -10.92
C ASP A 122 -1.20 -8.29 -12.04
N ASP A 123 -1.32 -7.41 -13.03
CA ASP A 123 -0.27 -7.16 -14.04
C ASP A 123 0.20 -8.44 -14.78
N ILE A 124 -0.74 -9.27 -15.25
CA ILE A 124 -0.40 -10.49 -16.01
C ILE A 124 -0.03 -10.13 -17.46
N TYR A 125 1.20 -10.46 -17.87
CA TYR A 125 1.72 -10.22 -19.21
C TYR A 125 2.38 -11.46 -19.80
N LEU A 126 2.23 -11.66 -21.11
CA LEU A 126 3.11 -12.57 -21.85
C LEU A 126 4.44 -11.85 -22.15
N ILE A 127 5.54 -12.55 -21.99
CA ILE A 127 6.91 -12.01 -22.12
C ILE A 127 7.49 -12.47 -23.44
N LYS A 128 8.05 -11.56 -24.22
CA LYS A 128 8.89 -11.87 -25.38
C LYS A 128 10.31 -11.39 -25.10
N LEU A 129 11.24 -12.33 -24.94
CA LEU A 129 12.67 -12.07 -24.80
C LEU A 129 13.20 -11.63 -26.16
N SER A 130 13.62 -10.37 -26.26
CA SER A 130 14.40 -9.92 -27.41
C SER A 130 15.80 -10.51 -27.29
N VAL A 131 16.37 -11.10 -28.36
CA VAL A 131 17.81 -11.40 -28.47
C VAL A 131 18.56 -10.07 -28.61
N SER A 132 18.56 -9.30 -27.52
CA SER A 132 19.26 -8.05 -27.23
C SER A 132 18.56 -7.44 -26.00
N GLN A 133 18.53 -8.15 -24.88
CA GLN A 133 18.20 -7.47 -23.64
C GLN A 133 19.48 -6.82 -23.10
N PRO A 134 19.54 -5.48 -22.95
CA PRO A 134 20.27 -4.91 -21.83
C PRO A 134 19.73 -5.62 -20.59
N SER A 135 20.57 -5.90 -19.59
CA SER A 135 20.12 -6.38 -18.28
C SER A 135 18.76 -5.76 -17.92
N LEU A 136 17.75 -6.59 -17.60
CA LEU A 136 16.51 -6.13 -16.93
C LEU A 136 16.93 -5.02 -15.96
N PRO A 137 16.33 -3.81 -15.98
CA PRO A 137 16.70 -2.80 -15.01
C PRO A 137 16.51 -3.45 -13.64
N THR A 138 17.64 -3.82 -13.03
CA THR A 138 17.60 -4.49 -11.74
C THR A 138 17.28 -3.34 -10.83
N THR A 139 16.00 -3.20 -10.53
CA THR A 139 15.48 -2.17 -9.66
C THR A 139 16.10 -2.42 -8.30
N THR A 140 17.24 -1.76 -8.09
CA THR A 140 18.04 -1.91 -6.89
C THR A 140 17.37 -1.03 -5.85
N TYR A 141 17.21 -1.57 -4.65
CA TYR A 141 16.67 -0.81 -3.53
C TYR A 141 17.73 -0.71 -2.44
N PHE A 142 17.66 0.37 -1.68
CA PHE A 142 18.45 0.55 -0.48
C PHE A 142 17.53 0.77 0.72
N THR A 143 17.98 0.27 1.86
CA THR A 143 17.27 0.46 3.12
C THR A 143 17.64 1.79 3.76
N LEU A 144 16.66 2.47 4.32
CA LEU A 144 16.84 3.59 5.23
C LEU A 144 16.41 3.15 6.62
N LYS A 145 17.30 3.29 7.58
CA LYS A 145 17.02 3.18 9.01
C LYS A 145 17.13 4.55 9.63
N VAL A 146 16.07 4.97 10.32
CA VAL A 146 16.00 6.25 11.03
C VAL A 146 15.82 5.98 12.52
N THR A 147 16.71 6.53 13.33
CA THR A 147 16.60 6.51 14.80
C THR A 147 16.37 7.94 15.32
N ILE A 148 15.60 8.08 16.40
CA ILE A 148 15.29 9.36 17.03
C ILE A 148 16.02 9.44 18.36
N GLN A 149 16.74 10.53 18.60
CA GLN A 149 17.51 10.73 19.84
C GLN A 149 17.28 12.13 20.44
N PRO A 150 16.86 12.25 21.71
CA PRO A 150 16.43 11.16 22.60
C PRO A 150 15.17 10.46 22.08
N GLU A 151 14.93 9.22 22.52
CA GLU A 151 13.74 8.47 22.12
C GLU A 151 12.49 9.27 22.50
N SER A 152 11.47 9.26 21.62
CA SER A 152 10.23 10.05 21.78
C SER A 152 10.42 11.57 21.81
N ALA A 153 11.52 12.13 21.30
CA ALA A 153 11.69 13.57 21.16
C ALA A 153 10.98 14.18 19.94
N GLY A 154 10.50 13.35 19.02
CA GLY A 154 9.86 13.77 17.79
C GLY A 154 9.47 12.59 16.92
N VAL A 155 9.15 12.88 15.66
CA VAL A 155 8.89 11.93 14.57
C VAL A 155 9.64 12.34 13.32
N VAL A 156 9.87 11.38 12.43
CA VAL A 156 10.50 11.59 11.11
C VAL A 156 9.63 10.99 10.03
N ASN A 157 9.43 11.72 8.93
CA ASN A 157 8.68 11.27 7.76
C ASN A 157 9.48 11.47 6.45
N PRO A 158 9.62 10.45 5.59
CA PRO A 158 9.36 9.04 5.89
C PRO A 158 10.27 8.54 7.02
N SER A 159 9.80 7.56 7.78
CA SER A 159 10.59 6.94 8.85
C SER A 159 11.59 5.93 8.26
N SER A 160 11.63 4.70 8.76
CA SER A 160 12.46 3.64 8.16
C SER A 160 11.73 2.94 7.01
N GLY A 161 12.45 2.48 6.01
CA GLY A 161 11.85 1.81 4.86
C GLY A 161 12.84 1.41 3.78
N THR A 162 12.31 1.03 2.62
CA THR A 162 13.08 0.62 1.45
C THR A 162 12.76 1.54 0.29
N PHE A 163 13.80 2.10 -0.34
CA PHE A 163 13.66 3.13 -1.37
C PHE A 163 14.46 2.77 -2.61
N LEU A 164 13.99 3.24 -3.76
CA LEU A 164 14.61 2.98 -5.05
C LEU A 164 16.03 3.57 -5.11
N ALA A 165 17.00 2.81 -5.60
CA ALA A 165 18.36 3.29 -5.79
C ALA A 165 18.39 4.49 -6.74
N GLY A 166 19.14 5.53 -6.35
CA GLY A 166 19.22 6.81 -7.07
C GLY A 166 18.03 7.75 -6.83
N SER A 167 16.98 7.32 -6.12
CA SER A 167 15.91 8.24 -5.73
C SER A 167 16.39 9.24 -4.68
N THR A 168 15.81 10.44 -4.73
CA THR A 168 15.97 11.44 -3.66
C THR A 168 14.70 11.46 -2.83
N ILE A 169 14.83 11.21 -1.53
CA ILE A 169 13.73 11.27 -0.58
C ILE A 169 13.82 12.57 0.22
N THR A 170 12.69 13.15 0.60
CA THR A 170 12.66 14.33 1.48
C THR A 170 12.28 13.89 2.88
N LEU A 171 13.25 13.94 3.79
CA LEU A 171 13.09 13.63 5.21
C LEU A 171 12.71 14.89 5.97
N LEU A 172 11.61 14.81 6.72
CA LEU A 172 11.14 15.87 7.59
C LEU A 172 11.17 15.36 9.04
N ALA A 173 11.91 16.05 9.90
CA ALA A 173 11.88 15.85 11.35
C ALA A 173 10.90 16.82 12.00
N GLU A 174 9.90 16.32 12.71
CA GLU A 174 8.97 17.12 13.50
C GLU A 174 9.23 16.84 14.98
N ALA A 175 9.63 17.86 15.72
CA ALA A 175 9.87 17.74 17.16
C ALA A 175 8.55 17.66 17.92
N PHE A 176 8.52 16.86 18.99
CA PHE A 176 7.44 16.90 19.97
C PHE A 176 7.62 18.08 20.94
N GLU A 177 6.60 18.39 21.74
CA GLU A 177 6.67 19.55 22.64
C GLU A 177 7.85 19.48 23.58
N ASN A 178 8.42 20.65 23.85
CA ASN A 178 9.61 20.86 24.66
C ASN A 178 10.88 20.31 24.02
N TYR A 179 10.83 19.85 22.77
CA TYR A 179 12.00 19.50 21.98
C TYR A 179 12.11 20.39 20.75
N ARG A 180 13.34 20.58 20.27
CA ARG A 180 13.61 21.12 18.94
C ARG A 180 14.53 20.19 18.18
N PHE A 181 14.33 20.11 16.87
CA PHE A 181 15.27 19.43 15.99
C PHE A 181 16.60 20.19 15.96
N VAL A 182 17.70 19.46 16.11
CA VAL A 182 19.06 20.01 16.11
C VAL A 182 19.73 19.72 14.77
N LYS A 183 19.81 18.44 14.42
CA LYS A 183 20.49 17.98 13.21
C LYS A 183 20.19 16.52 12.87
N TRP A 184 20.48 16.15 11.64
CA TRP A 184 20.67 14.78 11.20
C TRP A 184 22.14 14.39 11.43
N GLN A 185 22.39 13.17 11.89
CA GLN A 185 23.73 12.58 12.00
C GLN A 185 23.74 11.11 11.53
N GLY A 186 24.92 10.47 11.44
CA GLY A 186 25.08 9.10 10.96
C GLY A 186 25.69 9.10 9.56
N ASP A 187 25.00 8.50 8.59
CA ASP A 187 25.43 8.54 7.18
C ASP A 187 25.27 9.92 6.50
N VAL A 188 24.69 10.89 7.20
CA VAL A 188 24.65 12.31 6.83
C VAL A 188 24.97 13.18 8.06
N ASP A 189 25.49 14.38 7.87
CA ASP A 189 25.61 15.41 8.91
C ASP A 189 25.06 16.73 8.34
N SER A 190 23.85 17.11 8.75
CA SER A 190 23.15 18.27 8.22
C SER A 190 22.18 18.86 9.23
N THR A 191 22.09 20.18 9.28
CA THR A 191 21.06 20.91 10.05
C THR A 191 19.84 21.27 9.20
N GLU A 192 19.82 20.94 7.91
CA GLU A 192 18.70 21.23 7.02
C GLU A 192 17.50 20.33 7.35
N ASN A 193 16.32 20.95 7.43
CA ASN A 193 15.06 20.26 7.68
C ASN A 193 13.93 21.04 6.99
N PRO A 194 13.28 20.50 5.93
CA PRO A 194 13.45 19.14 5.39
C PRO A 194 14.83 18.87 4.76
N LEU A 195 15.30 17.62 4.84
CA LEU A 195 16.54 17.13 4.24
C LEU A 195 16.23 16.33 2.97
N ASN A 196 16.87 16.68 1.85
CA ASN A 196 16.85 15.84 0.64
C ASN A 196 17.98 14.81 0.69
N LEU A 197 17.64 13.53 0.80
CA LEU A 197 18.58 12.41 0.91
C LEU A 197 18.60 11.56 -0.37
N LEU A 198 19.78 11.40 -0.97
CA LEU A 198 19.98 10.50 -2.10
C LEU A 198 20.19 9.05 -1.62
N MET A 199 19.33 8.14 -2.08
CA MET A 199 19.40 6.71 -1.76
C MET A 199 20.37 6.00 -2.71
N ASN A 200 21.67 6.10 -2.46
CA ASN A 200 22.75 5.47 -3.26
C ASN A 200 23.46 4.30 -2.54
N SER A 201 23.09 4.04 -1.29
CA SER A 201 23.52 2.90 -0.47
C SER A 201 22.46 2.68 0.61
N ASN A 202 22.55 1.59 1.38
CA ASN A 202 21.84 1.53 2.65
C ASN A 202 22.27 2.71 3.54
N LYS A 203 21.33 3.28 4.28
CA LYS A 203 21.53 4.46 5.14
C LYS A 203 21.05 4.17 6.57
N ASP A 204 21.86 4.51 7.56
CA ASP A 204 21.50 4.58 8.98
C ASP A 204 21.70 6.04 9.45
N ILE A 205 20.60 6.71 9.75
CA ILE A 205 20.59 8.12 10.14
C ILE A 205 19.90 8.30 11.49
N VAL A 206 20.34 9.31 12.23
CA VAL A 206 19.78 9.68 13.52
C VAL A 206 19.27 11.12 13.46
N ALA A 207 17.99 11.32 13.77
CA ALA A 207 17.42 12.64 14.01
C ALA A 207 17.71 13.03 15.46
N VAL A 208 18.53 14.05 15.64
CA VAL A 208 18.93 14.56 16.95
C VAL A 208 18.03 15.72 17.32
N PHE A 209 17.43 15.62 18.49
CA PHE A 209 16.60 16.63 19.12
C PHE A 209 17.21 17.01 20.48
N GLU A 210 16.88 18.20 20.96
CA GLU A 210 17.26 18.63 22.30
C GLU A 210 16.10 19.29 23.02
N VAL A 211 16.12 19.24 24.35
CA VAL A 211 15.11 19.88 25.19
C VAL A 211 15.24 21.39 25.07
N ILE A 212 14.14 22.07 24.77
CA ILE A 212 14.05 23.53 24.78
C ILE A 212 14.13 23.98 26.24
N SER A 213 15.20 24.69 26.61
CA SER A 213 15.36 25.21 27.96
C SER A 213 14.34 26.32 28.26
N SER A 214 13.89 26.43 29.53
CA SER A 214 12.86 27.38 29.97
C SER A 214 13.18 28.85 29.73
N THR A 215 14.46 29.18 29.46
CA THR A 215 14.87 30.53 29.06
C THR A 215 14.41 30.88 27.63
N GLU A 216 14.28 29.89 26.74
CA GLU A 216 13.77 30.05 25.37
C GLU A 216 12.24 29.93 25.25
N ILE A 217 11.61 29.21 26.18
CA ILE A 217 10.13 29.01 26.23
C ILE A 217 9.38 30.35 26.37
N SER A 218 10.03 31.40 26.87
CA SER A 218 9.45 32.74 26.98
C SER A 218 9.21 33.47 25.64
N LYS A 219 9.69 32.92 24.50
CA LYS A 219 9.52 33.53 23.16
C LYS A 219 8.63 32.75 22.19
N SER A 220 8.26 31.50 22.46
CA SER A 220 7.38 30.71 21.57
C SER A 220 6.33 29.94 22.36
N THR A 221 5.26 30.64 22.75
CA THR A 221 4.12 30.05 23.46
C THR A 221 3.29 29.18 22.49
N GLN A 222 3.48 27.85 22.60
CA GLN A 222 2.46 26.79 22.65
C GLN A 222 1.46 26.63 21.49
N ILE A 223 1.63 25.59 20.65
CA ILE A 223 0.51 24.76 20.14
C ILE A 223 0.97 23.30 20.07
N LYS A 224 0.33 22.44 20.88
CA LYS A 224 0.51 20.99 20.88
C LYS A 224 -0.84 20.35 20.49
N GLU A 225 -0.83 19.55 19.43
CA GLU A 225 -1.88 18.60 18.99
C GLU A 225 -3.14 19.17 18.31
N LYS A 226 -2.92 19.55 17.03
CA LYS A 226 -3.78 19.54 15.82
C LYS A 226 -5.27 19.18 15.98
N TYR A 227 -6.11 20.18 16.21
CA TYR A 227 -7.52 20.16 15.80
C TYR A 227 -7.65 20.84 14.42
N LEU A 228 -8.37 20.20 13.48
CA LEU A 228 -8.56 20.75 12.13
C LEU A 228 -9.88 21.51 12.05
N LEU A 229 -9.85 22.79 12.44
CA LEU A 229 -10.94 23.72 12.17
C LEU A 229 -10.67 24.50 10.89
N SER A 230 -11.19 24.02 9.77
CA SER A 230 -11.11 24.70 8.48
C SER A 230 -12.40 25.48 8.21
N ILE A 231 -12.32 26.82 8.18
CA ILE A 231 -13.45 27.68 7.77
C ILE A 231 -13.43 27.99 6.26
N ASP A 232 -12.29 27.73 5.62
CA ASP A 232 -11.94 28.13 4.26
C ASP A 232 -11.22 27.03 3.47
N GLY A 233 -11.15 25.81 4.01
CA GLY A 233 -10.45 24.67 3.41
C GLY A 233 -8.96 24.60 3.74
N ASN A 234 -8.36 25.66 4.31
CA ASN A 234 -6.91 25.82 4.35
C ASN A 234 -6.31 26.15 5.73
N SER A 235 -7.12 26.53 6.71
CA SER A 235 -6.63 26.89 8.05
C SER A 235 -6.71 25.73 9.05
N VAL A 236 -5.65 25.54 9.86
CA VAL A 236 -5.58 24.56 10.97
C VAL A 236 -5.50 25.36 12.26
N ASN A 237 -6.60 25.45 13.02
CA ASN A 237 -6.63 26.13 14.31
C ASN A 237 -7.40 25.30 15.34
N ASP A 238 -6.95 25.29 16.60
CA ASP A 238 -7.69 24.67 17.72
C ASP A 238 -8.81 25.56 18.24
N VAL A 239 -8.61 26.87 18.08
CA VAL A 239 -9.56 27.92 18.40
C VAL A 239 -9.75 28.77 17.15
N ILE A 240 -10.96 28.77 16.62
CA ILE A 240 -11.36 29.75 15.63
C ILE A 240 -11.54 31.08 16.35
N THR A 241 -10.90 32.15 15.89
CA THR A 241 -11.29 33.51 16.25
C THR A 241 -12.12 34.09 15.12
N PHE A 242 -13.19 34.78 15.46
CA PHE A 242 -14.09 35.41 14.50
C PHE A 242 -13.81 36.91 14.44
N GLU A 243 -14.02 37.49 13.26
CA GLU A 243 -14.09 38.93 13.11
C GLU A 243 -15.37 39.48 13.78
N ASP A 244 -15.40 40.79 14.04
CA ASP A 244 -16.51 41.46 14.74
C ASP A 244 -17.85 41.40 13.96
N ASP A 245 -17.86 40.87 12.75
CA ASP A 245 -19.00 40.80 11.85
C ASP A 245 -19.83 39.51 11.95
N VAL A 246 -19.47 38.55 12.83
CA VAL A 246 -20.23 37.30 13.01
C VAL A 246 -21.46 37.49 13.92
N GLU A 247 -22.66 37.15 13.44
CA GLU A 247 -23.93 37.18 14.17
C GLU A 247 -24.19 35.85 14.91
N SER A 248 -23.87 34.71 14.30
CA SER A 248 -24.02 33.39 14.95
C SER A 248 -23.16 32.29 14.35
N LEU A 249 -22.72 31.34 15.18
CA LEU A 249 -22.15 30.05 14.80
C LEU A 249 -23.08 28.92 15.24
N GLU A 250 -23.40 28.00 14.33
CA GLU A 250 -24.15 26.77 14.60
C GLU A 250 -23.33 25.56 14.17
N ILE A 251 -23.25 24.54 15.01
CA ILE A 251 -22.52 23.28 14.77
C ILE A 251 -23.50 22.12 14.75
N PHE A 252 -23.39 21.26 13.73
CA PHE A 252 -24.25 20.10 13.52
C PHE A 252 -23.40 18.83 13.41
N ASN A 253 -23.94 17.70 13.84
CA ASN A 253 -23.32 16.40 13.54
C ASN A 253 -23.66 15.94 12.12
N VAL A 254 -23.07 14.81 11.69
CA VAL A 254 -23.30 14.24 10.34
C VAL A 254 -24.76 13.86 10.03
N LYS A 255 -25.61 13.73 11.06
CA LYS A 255 -27.05 13.45 10.91
C LYS A 255 -27.90 14.73 10.85
N GLY A 256 -27.28 15.91 10.79
CA GLY A 256 -27.96 17.21 10.76
C GLY A 256 -28.53 17.66 12.10
N LYS A 257 -28.21 16.98 13.21
CA LYS A 257 -28.64 17.40 14.55
C LYS A 257 -27.78 18.57 15.03
N LEU A 258 -28.41 19.66 15.46
CA LEU A 258 -27.73 20.79 16.10
C LEU A 258 -27.08 20.32 17.41
N ILE A 259 -25.77 20.54 17.51
CA ILE A 259 -24.93 20.21 18.66
C ILE A 259 -24.67 21.44 19.52
N LYS A 260 -24.33 22.57 18.90
CA LYS A 260 -24.01 23.82 19.61
C LYS A 260 -24.44 25.02 18.79
N LYS A 261 -24.88 26.08 19.47
CA LYS A 261 -25.21 27.38 18.88
C LYS A 261 -24.65 28.49 19.75
N ILE A 262 -23.97 29.45 19.13
CA ILE A 262 -23.34 30.58 19.81
C ILE A 262 -23.75 31.85 19.07
N SER A 263 -24.25 32.84 19.80
CA SER A 263 -24.59 34.17 19.26
C SER A 263 -23.42 35.11 19.46
N PHE A 264 -23.08 35.90 18.43
CA PHE A 264 -21.96 36.84 18.41
C PHE A 264 -20.64 36.27 18.98
N PRO A 265 -20.18 35.10 18.49
CA PRO A 265 -18.97 34.48 19.00
C PRO A 265 -17.75 35.36 18.68
N LYS A 266 -16.88 35.57 19.68
CA LYS A 266 -15.52 36.09 19.44
C LYS A 266 -14.55 34.97 19.06
N SER A 267 -14.77 33.79 19.61
CA SER A 267 -14.02 32.60 19.28
C SER A 267 -14.85 31.32 19.48
N PHE A 268 -14.36 30.22 18.93
CA PHE A 268 -14.89 28.88 19.13
C PHE A 268 -13.74 27.90 19.31
N ASP A 269 -13.78 27.17 20.42
CA ASP A 269 -12.81 26.13 20.76
C ASP A 269 -13.37 24.75 20.37
N GLY A 270 -12.67 24.06 19.47
CA GLY A 270 -13.07 22.74 18.99
C GLY A 270 -12.93 21.64 20.04
N ARG A 271 -12.17 21.87 21.12
CA ARG A 271 -11.90 20.89 22.18
C ARG A 271 -13.14 20.46 22.96
N ASP A 272 -14.18 21.28 22.96
CA ASP A 272 -15.47 20.98 23.59
C ASP A 272 -16.26 19.87 22.86
N LEU A 273 -15.90 19.55 21.62
CA LEU A 273 -16.57 18.52 20.83
C LEU A 273 -15.89 17.15 21.01
N THR A 274 -16.66 16.07 20.84
CA THR A 274 -16.09 14.71 20.73
C THR A 274 -15.39 14.53 19.38
N SER A 275 -14.48 13.55 19.27
CA SER A 275 -13.88 13.20 17.98
C SER A 275 -14.96 12.85 16.95
N GLY A 276 -14.83 13.37 15.74
CA GLY A 276 -15.79 13.14 14.66
C GLY A 276 -15.87 14.27 13.64
N LEU A 277 -16.76 14.05 12.66
CA LEU A 277 -17.07 15.00 11.60
C LEU A 277 -18.28 15.85 11.98
N TYR A 278 -18.16 17.16 11.78
CA TYR A 278 -19.21 18.14 12.05
C TYR A 278 -19.38 19.09 10.85
N TYR A 279 -20.57 19.68 10.74
CA TYR A 279 -20.84 20.79 9.84
C TYR A 279 -21.00 22.06 10.64
N TYR A 280 -20.52 23.20 10.12
CA TYR A 280 -20.82 24.50 10.71
C TYR A 280 -21.64 25.38 9.76
N LYS A 281 -22.35 26.32 10.37
CA LYS A 281 -23.02 27.43 9.70
C LYS A 281 -22.70 28.72 10.46
N ILE A 282 -22.05 29.65 9.78
CA ILE A 282 -21.76 31.00 10.27
C ILE A 282 -22.72 31.96 9.56
N LYS A 283 -23.36 32.83 10.34
CA LYS A 283 -24.16 33.94 9.81
C LYS A 283 -23.46 35.23 10.14
N LEU A 284 -23.18 36.05 9.13
CA LEU A 284 -22.59 37.37 9.28
C LEU A 284 -23.67 38.44 9.50
N LYS A 285 -23.30 39.61 10.04
CA LYS A 285 -24.18 40.77 10.21
C LYS A 285 -24.77 41.24 8.88
N THR A 286 -24.03 41.06 7.79
CA THR A 286 -24.48 41.30 6.39
C THR A 286 -25.60 40.36 5.94
N LYS A 287 -25.96 39.36 6.76
CA LYS A 287 -26.87 38.25 6.47
C LYS A 287 -26.32 37.20 5.49
N GLU A 288 -25.08 37.35 5.07
CA GLU A 288 -24.34 36.29 4.38
C GLU A 288 -24.19 35.06 5.29
N VAL A 289 -24.29 33.88 4.69
CA VAL A 289 -24.15 32.61 5.39
C VAL A 289 -22.96 31.86 4.80
N LYS A 290 -22.03 31.46 5.66
CA LYS A 290 -20.89 30.60 5.32
C LYS A 290 -21.08 29.23 5.96
N THR A 291 -20.74 28.17 5.24
CA THR A 291 -20.86 26.79 5.71
C THR A 291 -19.61 26.00 5.38
N GLY A 292 -19.34 24.97 6.18
CA GLY A 292 -18.22 24.07 5.91
C GLY A 292 -18.17 22.91 6.89
N ILE A 293 -17.02 22.27 6.93
CA ILE A 293 -16.78 21.03 7.66
C ILE A 293 -15.73 21.27 8.74
N ILE A 294 -15.97 20.67 9.90
CA ILE A 294 -15.02 20.60 11.02
C ILE A 294 -14.69 19.12 11.24
N ILE A 295 -13.40 18.81 11.33
CA ILE A 295 -12.91 17.47 11.68
C ILE A 295 -12.24 17.57 13.05
N ILE A 296 -12.80 16.88 14.04
CA ILE A 296 -12.21 16.77 15.37
C ILE A 296 -11.54 15.41 15.48
N THR A 297 -10.21 15.42 15.63
CA THR A 297 -9.39 14.24 15.94
C THR A 297 -8.71 14.50 17.28
N LYS A 298 -9.20 13.86 18.34
CA LYS A 298 -8.51 13.76 19.62
C LYS A 298 -7.76 12.44 19.68
#